data_AF-A0A9P8IF77-F1
#
_entry.id   AF-A0A9P8IF77-F1
#
_cell.length_a   1.000
_cell.length_b   1.000
_cell.length_c   1.000
_cell.angle_alpha   90.00
_cell.angle_beta   90.00
_cell.angle_gamma   90.00
#
_symmetry.space_group_name_H-M   'P 1'
#
loop_
_entity.id
_entity.type
_entity.pdbx_description
1 polymer ?
#
loop_
_entity_poly.entity_id
_entity_poly.type
_entity_poly.pdbx_seq_one_letter_code
_entity_poly.pdbx_strand_id
1 'polypeptide(L)'
;KGILEVTRRYAKKFSGEFGGSGERSDGVGAPPKTATPVQGPVGYENIMDVCVDLEKLVDVIWVSGTPSLQVQYLLSIALLLTSYLTSFPASPRPTFWLLRKLDIAFASLLRGENVDTGETLGGFAATSRKMSITEMVRLKSLVERTRVVVVEVMGRGERLEESEDDGEGNEDGDMEEDQEVVGRWEMEIARVYELTIVELGESLGNSGADGP
;
A
#
# COMPACT_ATOMS: atom_id res chain seq x y z
N LYS A 1 12.69 5.79 -10.72
CA LYS A 1 12.54 4.32 -10.47
C LYS A 1 11.21 3.88 -11.04
N GLY A 2 11.06 2.65 -11.54
CA GLY A 2 9.80 2.15 -12.09
C GLY A 2 9.21 1.02 -11.24
N ILE A 3 7.96 0.62 -11.49
CA ILE A 3 7.28 -0.49 -10.79
C ILE A 3 8.11 -1.78 -10.79
N LEU A 4 8.77 -2.09 -11.92
CA LEU A 4 9.63 -3.27 -12.06
C LEU A 4 10.77 -3.30 -11.02
N GLU A 5 11.29 -2.14 -10.64
CA GLU A 5 12.34 -2.04 -9.63
C GLU A 5 11.82 -2.41 -8.25
N VAL A 6 10.62 -1.93 -7.91
CA VAL A 6 9.95 -2.24 -6.64
C VAL A 6 9.66 -3.74 -6.56
N THR A 7 9.12 -4.34 -7.62
CA THR A 7 8.85 -5.78 -7.66
C THR A 7 10.13 -6.60 -7.55
N ARG A 8 11.23 -6.18 -8.19
CA ARG A 8 12.53 -6.85 -8.11
C ARG A 8 13.11 -6.78 -6.69
N ARG A 9 13.01 -5.63 -6.02
CA ARG A 9 13.45 -5.47 -4.61
C ARG A 9 12.62 -6.32 -3.66
N TYR A 10 11.31 -6.39 -3.87
CA TYR A 10 10.43 -7.25 -3.08
C TYR A 10 10.77 -8.74 -3.25
N ALA A 11 10.94 -9.23 -4.49
CA ALA A 11 11.29 -10.63 -4.76
C ALA A 11 12.60 -11.06 -4.08
N LYS A 12 13.56 -10.14 -3.96
CA LYS A 12 14.85 -10.42 -3.31
C LYS A 12 14.74 -10.68 -1.80
N LYS A 13 13.71 -10.18 -1.13
CA LYS A 13 13.46 -10.50 0.28
C LYS A 13 13.38 -12.01 0.50
N PHE A 14 12.56 -12.69 -0.31
CA PHE A 14 12.36 -14.14 -0.24
C PHE A 14 13.52 -14.95 -0.84
N SER A 15 14.37 -14.31 -1.66
CA SER A 15 15.54 -14.97 -2.24
C SER A 15 16.70 -15.12 -1.24
N GLY A 16 16.73 -14.31 -0.17
CA GLY A 16 17.73 -14.40 0.89
C GLY A 16 17.50 -15.54 1.89
N GLU A 17 16.23 -15.91 2.14
CA GLU A 17 15.87 -16.96 3.11
C GLU A 17 16.27 -18.39 2.65
N PHE A 18 16.38 -18.63 1.34
CA PHE A 18 16.76 -19.95 0.79
C PHE A 18 18.28 -20.13 0.59
N GLY A 19 19.09 -19.10 0.83
CA GLY A 19 20.56 -19.13 0.62
C GLY A 19 21.39 -19.54 1.83
N GLY A 20 20.76 -19.89 2.97
CA GLY A 20 21.43 -20.06 4.26
C GLY A 20 21.99 -21.44 4.59
N SER A 21 21.91 -22.44 3.70
CA SER A 21 22.41 -23.79 4.00
C SER A 21 23.02 -24.49 2.79
N GLY A 22 24.36 -24.58 2.78
CA GLY A 22 25.20 -25.20 1.75
C GLY A 22 26.12 -24.13 1.16
N GLU A 23 27.44 -24.17 1.30
CA GLU A 23 28.34 -25.31 1.22
C GLU A 23 29.60 -25.06 2.07
N ARG A 24 29.96 -26.02 2.93
CA ARG A 24 31.37 -26.32 3.19
C ARG A 24 31.82 -27.25 2.06
N SER A 25 32.72 -26.80 1.21
CA SER A 25 33.48 -27.67 0.33
C SER A 25 34.92 -27.18 0.29
N ASP A 26 35.78 -27.94 0.96
CA ASP A 26 37.22 -27.90 0.79
C ASP A 26 37.56 -28.22 -0.68
N GLY A 27 38.24 -27.31 -1.37
CA GLY A 27 38.62 -27.52 -2.77
C GLY A 27 39.57 -26.44 -3.28
N VAL A 28 40.86 -26.76 -3.29
CA VAL A 28 41.94 -25.96 -3.85
C VAL A 28 41.72 -25.73 -5.36
N GLY A 29 41.52 -24.47 -5.77
CA GLY A 29 41.47 -24.07 -7.18
C GLY A 29 41.04 -22.61 -7.34
N ALA A 30 41.99 -21.69 -7.50
CA ALA A 30 41.71 -20.26 -7.66
C ALA A 30 40.96 -19.96 -8.98
N PRO A 31 39.80 -19.26 -8.96
CA PRO A 31 39.17 -18.73 -10.17
C PRO A 31 39.67 -17.31 -10.47
N PRO A 32 39.53 -16.83 -11.73
CA PRO A 32 40.03 -15.52 -12.14
C PRO A 32 39.22 -14.38 -11.50
N LYS A 33 39.95 -13.42 -10.90
CA LYS A 33 39.41 -12.23 -10.22
C LYS A 33 39.11 -11.10 -11.21
N THR A 34 38.00 -11.14 -11.95
CA THR A 34 37.37 -9.93 -12.53
C THR A 34 35.93 -10.23 -12.94
N ALA A 35 35.05 -10.46 -11.98
CA ALA A 35 33.64 -10.15 -12.14
C ALA A 35 33.24 -9.42 -10.87
N THR A 36 33.27 -8.09 -10.90
CA THR A 36 32.59 -7.29 -9.88
C THR A 36 31.15 -7.80 -9.87
N PRO A 37 30.64 -8.42 -8.79
CA PRO A 37 29.24 -8.80 -8.76
C PRO A 37 28.47 -7.51 -8.98
N VAL A 38 27.68 -7.43 -10.05
CA VAL A 38 26.71 -6.35 -10.21
C VAL A 38 25.82 -6.50 -8.99
N GLN A 39 26.07 -5.67 -7.97
CA GLN A 39 25.28 -5.68 -6.74
C GLN A 39 23.89 -5.26 -7.15
N GLY A 40 23.05 -6.24 -7.48
CA GLY A 40 21.65 -5.99 -7.79
C GLY A 40 21.01 -5.32 -6.57
N PRO A 41 19.87 -4.65 -6.72
CA PRO A 41 19.32 -3.80 -5.68
C PRO A 41 19.08 -4.60 -4.39
N VAL A 42 19.31 -3.98 -3.24
CA VAL A 42 19.08 -4.59 -1.93
C VAL A 42 17.58 -4.84 -1.74
N GLY A 43 17.22 -6.00 -1.17
CA GLY A 43 15.83 -6.34 -0.87
C GLY A 43 15.19 -5.35 0.10
N TYR A 44 13.87 -5.39 0.23
CA TYR A 44 13.18 -4.62 1.27
C TYR A 44 13.29 -5.35 2.61
N GLU A 45 13.67 -4.62 3.66
CA GLU A 45 13.75 -5.13 5.03
C GLU A 45 12.46 -4.83 5.82
N ASN A 46 11.82 -3.70 5.52
CA ASN A 46 10.61 -3.22 6.19
C ASN A 46 9.60 -2.67 5.16
N ILE A 47 8.34 -2.48 5.58
CA ILE A 47 7.31 -1.90 4.70
C ILE A 47 7.48 -0.39 4.50
N MET A 48 8.17 0.31 5.40
CA MET A 48 8.45 1.74 5.25
C MET A 48 9.21 2.03 3.95
N ASP A 49 10.24 1.25 3.63
CA ASP A 49 11.01 1.40 2.38
C ASP A 49 10.16 1.15 1.13
N VAL A 50 9.21 0.21 1.22
CA VAL A 50 8.22 -0.04 0.16
C VAL A 50 7.33 1.18 -0.01
N CYS A 51 6.78 1.71 1.07
CA CYS A 51 5.92 2.89 1.05
C CYS A 51 6.63 4.09 0.43
N VAL A 52 7.89 4.34 0.80
CA VAL A 52 8.69 5.45 0.25
C VAL A 52 8.97 5.29 -1.25
N ASP A 53 9.26 4.08 -1.72
CA ASP A 53 9.48 3.87 -3.16
C ASP A 53 8.17 3.94 -3.95
N LEU A 54 7.05 3.44 -3.41
CA LEU A 54 5.72 3.54 -4.04
C LEU A 54 5.20 4.99 -4.05
N GLU A 55 5.41 5.74 -2.97
CA GLU A 55 5.11 7.17 -2.88
C GLU A 55 5.70 7.95 -4.06
N LYS A 56 7.00 7.75 -4.31
CA LYS A 56 7.70 8.43 -5.41
C LYS A 56 7.10 8.08 -6.76
N LEU A 57 6.61 6.85 -6.94
CA LEU A 57 5.91 6.46 -8.15
C LEU A 57 4.56 7.19 -8.26
N VAL A 58 3.80 7.27 -7.17
CA VAL A 58 2.54 8.02 -7.14
C VAL A 58 2.77 9.47 -7.54
N ASP A 59 3.80 10.14 -7.00
CA ASP A 59 4.14 11.52 -7.38
C ASP A 59 4.43 11.69 -8.86
N VAL A 60 5.24 10.80 -9.43
CA VAL A 60 5.59 10.85 -10.86
C VAL A 60 4.35 10.60 -11.73
N ILE A 61 3.51 9.63 -11.35
CA ILE A 61 2.27 9.33 -12.09
C ILE A 61 1.30 10.51 -12.01
N TRP A 62 1.17 11.13 -10.84
CA TRP A 62 0.24 12.24 -10.60
C TRP A 62 0.53 13.44 -11.53
N VAL A 63 1.80 13.73 -11.80
CA VAL A 63 2.20 14.84 -12.69
C VAL A 63 2.09 14.50 -14.18
N SER A 64 1.92 13.22 -14.56
CA SER A 64 1.92 12.79 -15.97
C SER A 64 0.73 13.26 -16.82
N GLY A 65 -0.36 13.74 -16.19
CA GLY A 65 -1.48 14.41 -16.85
C GLY A 65 -2.28 13.56 -17.85
N THR A 66 -2.13 12.23 -17.83
CA THR A 66 -2.89 11.31 -18.70
C THR A 66 -3.80 10.43 -17.83
N PRO A 67 -5.09 10.79 -17.66
CA PRO A 67 -5.97 10.16 -16.67
C PRO A 67 -6.07 8.63 -16.78
N SER A 68 -6.28 8.10 -17.99
CA SER A 68 -6.38 6.64 -18.19
C SER A 68 -5.10 5.90 -17.76
N LEU A 69 -3.93 6.50 -18.03
CA LEU A 69 -2.65 5.93 -17.63
C LEU A 69 -2.46 6.02 -16.12
N GLN A 70 -2.87 7.14 -15.51
CA GLN A 70 -2.83 7.35 -14.07
C GLN A 70 -3.67 6.30 -13.34
N VAL A 71 -4.91 6.07 -13.77
CA VAL A 71 -5.80 5.06 -13.17
C VAL A 71 -5.14 3.68 -13.16
N GLN A 72 -4.63 3.22 -14.31
CA GLN A 72 -4.05 1.88 -14.42
C GLN A 72 -2.79 1.70 -13.55
N TYR A 73 -1.92 2.71 -13.49
CA TYR A 73 -0.72 2.62 -12.67
C TYR A 73 -1.01 2.75 -11.17
N LEU A 74 -1.92 3.64 -10.77
CA LEU A 74 -2.32 3.77 -9.38
C LEU A 74 -3.01 2.48 -8.88
N LEU A 75 -3.87 1.86 -9.69
CA LEU A 75 -4.45 0.54 -9.38
C LEU A 75 -3.36 -0.52 -9.17
N SER A 76 -2.31 -0.49 -9.99
CA SER A 76 -1.17 -1.40 -9.86
C SER A 76 -0.39 -1.14 -8.57
N ILE A 77 -0.16 0.12 -8.21
CA ILE A 77 0.53 0.50 -6.97
C ILE A 77 -0.28 0.10 -5.74
N ALA A 78 -1.58 0.38 -5.72
CA ALA A 78 -2.46 0.00 -4.63
C ALA A 78 -2.50 -1.52 -4.44
N LEU A 79 -2.51 -2.29 -5.54
CA LEU A 79 -2.41 -3.75 -5.49
C LEU A 79 -1.08 -4.20 -4.89
N LEU A 80 0.05 -3.65 -5.33
CA LEU A 80 1.37 -3.99 -4.79
C LEU A 80 1.45 -3.69 -3.29
N LEU A 81 1.02 -2.50 -2.86
CA LEU A 81 0.99 -2.14 -1.45
C LEU A 81 0.18 -3.16 -0.64
N THR A 82 -1.05 -3.46 -1.09
CA THR A 82 -1.94 -4.43 -0.43
C THR A 82 -1.31 -5.81 -0.32
N SER A 83 -0.67 -6.30 -1.39
CA SER A 83 0.02 -7.59 -1.38
C SER A 83 1.25 -7.60 -0.48
N TYR A 84 1.97 -6.49 -0.39
CA TYR A 84 3.23 -6.44 0.34
C TYR A 84 3.03 -6.21 1.83
N LEU A 85 1.96 -5.52 2.25
CA LEU A 85 1.65 -5.21 3.65
C LEU A 85 1.67 -6.45 4.55
N THR A 86 1.10 -7.57 4.10
CA THR A 86 1.01 -8.80 4.90
C THR A 86 2.37 -9.46 5.16
N SER A 87 3.35 -9.15 4.31
CA SER A 87 4.66 -9.79 4.31
C SER A 87 5.64 -9.16 5.31
N PHE A 88 5.36 -7.98 5.85
CA PHE A 88 6.25 -7.28 6.78
C PHE A 88 5.55 -7.04 8.13
N PRO A 89 6.33 -6.75 9.19
CA PRO A 89 5.79 -6.11 10.39
C PRO A 89 5.09 -4.79 10.04
N ALA A 90 4.10 -4.42 10.85
CA ALA A 90 3.35 -3.19 10.64
C ALA A 90 4.29 -1.96 10.72
N SER A 91 4.09 -1.00 9.82
CA SER A 91 4.64 0.35 9.99
C SER A 91 3.51 1.35 9.72
N PRO A 92 2.74 1.71 10.76
CA PRO A 92 1.47 2.42 10.61
C PRO A 92 1.60 3.76 9.88
N ARG A 93 2.51 4.62 10.35
CA ARG A 93 2.69 5.99 9.83
C ARG A 93 2.97 6.04 8.32
N PRO A 94 4.02 5.37 7.78
CA PRO A 94 4.28 5.41 6.33
C PRO A 94 3.17 4.72 5.51
N THR A 95 2.51 3.70 6.08
CA THR A 95 1.40 3.00 5.41
C THR A 95 0.19 3.90 5.24
N PHE A 96 -0.30 4.50 6.33
CA PHE A 96 -1.47 5.40 6.29
C PHE A 96 -1.21 6.64 5.44
N TRP A 97 0.00 7.17 5.50
CA TRP A 97 0.38 8.29 4.67
C TRP A 97 0.24 7.98 3.17
N LEU A 98 0.75 6.82 2.72
CA LEU A 98 0.63 6.41 1.32
C LEU A 98 -0.81 6.09 0.93
N LEU A 99 -1.57 5.43 1.80
CA LEU A 99 -2.99 5.12 1.58
C LEU A 99 -3.81 6.40 1.43
N ARG A 100 -3.59 7.42 2.26
CA ARG A 100 -4.25 8.72 2.14
C ARG A 100 -3.95 9.39 0.80
N LYS A 101 -2.71 9.30 0.32
CA LYS A 101 -2.33 9.86 -0.98
C LYS A 101 -3.00 9.13 -2.14
N LEU A 102 -3.08 7.80 -2.07
CA LEU A 102 -3.83 7.00 -3.04
C LEU A 102 -5.32 7.33 -3.00
N ASP A 103 -5.89 7.53 -1.81
CA ASP A 103 -7.28 7.89 -1.61
C ASP A 103 -7.63 9.22 -2.31
N ILE A 104 -6.85 10.27 -2.02
CA ILE A 104 -7.00 11.58 -2.67
C ILE A 104 -6.86 11.46 -4.20
N ALA A 105 -5.88 10.70 -4.67
CA ALA A 105 -5.64 10.54 -6.10
C ALA A 105 -6.80 9.82 -6.80
N PHE A 106 -7.31 8.72 -6.24
CA PHE A 106 -8.43 7.99 -6.81
C PHE A 106 -9.73 8.77 -6.74
N ALA A 107 -10.06 9.40 -5.60
CA ALA A 107 -11.22 10.27 -5.47
C ALA A 107 -11.19 11.40 -6.51
N SER A 108 -10.03 12.02 -6.71
CA SER A 108 -9.85 13.06 -7.73
C SER A 108 -10.06 12.55 -9.16
N LEU A 109 -9.59 11.33 -9.46
CA LEU A 109 -9.78 10.71 -10.78
C LEU A 109 -11.22 10.28 -11.04
N LEU A 110 -11.95 9.88 -10.00
CA LEU A 110 -13.38 9.60 -10.06
C LEU A 110 -14.18 10.89 -10.33
N ARG A 111 -13.83 11.97 -9.65
CA ARG A 111 -14.51 13.25 -9.79
C ARG A 111 -14.15 14.01 -11.08
N GLY A 112 -12.90 13.88 -11.54
CA GLY A 112 -12.33 14.65 -12.66
C GLY A 112 -11.68 15.98 -12.25
N GLU A 113 -11.61 16.24 -10.95
CA GLU A 113 -11.00 17.42 -10.33
C GLU A 113 -10.21 16.99 -9.09
N ASN A 114 -9.19 17.75 -8.74
CA ASN A 114 -8.42 17.50 -7.53
C ASN A 114 -9.29 17.81 -6.30
N VAL A 115 -9.57 16.81 -5.47
CA VAL A 115 -10.48 16.94 -4.31
C VAL A 115 -9.99 17.91 -3.23
N ASP A 116 -8.68 18.17 -3.15
CA ASP A 116 -8.12 19.11 -2.17
C ASP A 116 -8.18 20.56 -2.64
N THR A 117 -8.10 20.80 -3.95
CA THR A 117 -7.97 22.16 -4.53
C THR A 117 -9.19 22.61 -5.33
N GLY A 118 -10.04 21.68 -5.75
CA GLY A 118 -11.15 21.91 -6.67
C GLY A 118 -10.73 22.17 -8.13
N GLU A 119 -9.44 22.09 -8.45
CA GLU A 119 -8.95 22.33 -9.80
C GLU A 119 -9.24 21.15 -10.72
N THR A 120 -9.70 21.42 -11.94
CA THR A 120 -9.94 20.38 -12.94
C THR A 120 -8.63 19.68 -13.29
N LEU A 121 -8.61 18.35 -13.32
CA LEU A 121 -7.38 17.61 -13.57
C LEU A 121 -6.89 17.81 -15.02
N GLY A 122 -5.58 17.99 -15.17
CA GLY A 122 -4.93 18.02 -16.49
C GLY A 122 -5.25 16.76 -17.29
N GLY A 123 -5.63 16.93 -18.57
CA GLY A 123 -6.06 15.83 -19.43
C GLY A 123 -7.57 15.54 -19.42
N PHE A 124 -8.34 16.07 -18.46
CA PHE A 124 -9.81 15.99 -18.46
C PHE A 124 -10.49 17.10 -19.28
N ALA A 125 -9.79 18.20 -19.56
CA ALA A 125 -10.32 19.30 -20.37
C ALA A 125 -10.67 18.86 -21.82
N ALA A 126 -10.01 17.83 -22.35
CA ALA A 126 -10.26 17.29 -23.70
C ALA A 126 -11.10 16.01 -23.70
N THR A 127 -11.33 15.41 -22.54
CA THR A 127 -12.05 14.14 -22.40
C THR A 127 -12.78 14.19 -21.07
N SER A 128 -14.09 14.43 -21.12
CA SER A 128 -15.01 14.37 -19.97
C SER A 128 -15.12 12.97 -19.34
N ARG A 129 -14.32 12.02 -19.80
CA ARG A 129 -14.42 10.62 -19.41
C ARG A 129 -13.66 10.42 -18.10
N LYS A 130 -14.44 10.42 -17.03
CA LYS A 130 -14.12 9.85 -15.72
C LYS A 130 -13.67 8.39 -15.87
N MET A 131 -13.22 7.81 -14.75
CA MET A 131 -12.93 6.39 -14.65
C MET A 131 -14.07 5.54 -15.26
N SER A 132 -13.73 4.53 -16.06
CA SER A 132 -14.71 3.62 -16.65
C SER A 132 -15.36 2.72 -15.60
N ILE A 133 -16.55 2.17 -15.89
CA ILE A 133 -17.25 1.25 -14.99
C ILE A 133 -16.35 0.07 -14.58
N THR A 134 -15.61 -0.51 -15.52
CA THR A 134 -14.68 -1.62 -15.24
C THR A 134 -13.56 -1.21 -14.29
N GLU A 135 -12.99 -0.01 -14.46
CA GLU A 135 -11.98 0.52 -13.55
C GLU A 135 -12.56 0.80 -12.16
N MET A 136 -13.78 1.35 -12.07
CA MET A 136 -14.47 1.61 -10.81
C MET A 136 -14.77 0.33 -10.03
N VAL A 137 -15.27 -0.71 -10.71
CA VAL A 137 -15.52 -2.02 -10.08
C VAL A 137 -14.22 -2.64 -9.57
N ARG A 138 -13.14 -2.52 -10.35
CA ARG A 138 -11.81 -3.00 -9.93
C ARG A 138 -11.28 -2.23 -8.73
N LEU A 139 -11.44 -0.91 -8.72
CA LEU A 139 -11.04 -0.05 -7.62
C LEU A 139 -11.83 -0.39 -6.35
N LYS A 140 -13.16 -0.54 -6.44
CA LYS A 140 -14.03 -0.92 -5.32
C LYS A 140 -13.55 -2.21 -4.64
N SER A 141 -13.35 -3.27 -5.43
CA SER A 141 -12.87 -4.56 -4.90
C SER A 141 -11.48 -4.46 -4.27
N LEU A 142 -10.60 -3.64 -4.85
CA LEU A 142 -9.25 -3.44 -4.33
C LEU A 142 -9.25 -2.66 -3.01
N VAL A 143 -10.04 -1.61 -2.92
CA VAL A 143 -10.19 -0.78 -1.71
C VAL A 143 -10.75 -1.61 -0.56
N GLU A 144 -11.81 -2.37 -0.80
CA GLU A 144 -12.41 -3.26 0.21
C GLU A 144 -11.38 -4.27 0.75
N ARG A 145 -10.63 -4.91 -0.15
CA ARG A 145 -9.55 -5.82 0.21
C ARG A 145 -8.45 -5.12 1.02
N THR A 146 -8.06 -3.92 0.61
CA THR A 146 -6.99 -3.18 1.29
C THR A 146 -7.38 -2.85 2.73
N ARG A 147 -8.64 -2.44 2.96
CA ARG A 147 -9.13 -2.14 4.32
C ARG A 147 -9.06 -3.35 5.24
N VAL A 148 -9.48 -4.52 4.76
CA VAL A 148 -9.37 -5.78 5.52
C VAL A 148 -7.91 -6.08 5.88
N VAL A 149 -7.01 -5.98 4.90
CA VAL A 149 -5.57 -6.23 5.12
C VAL A 149 -4.99 -5.24 6.12
N VAL A 150 -5.37 -3.96 6.06
CA VAL A 150 -4.88 -2.94 6.99
C VAL A 150 -5.36 -3.20 8.41
N VAL A 151 -6.64 -3.53 8.61
CA VAL A 151 -7.17 -3.94 9.93
C VAL A 151 -6.36 -5.10 10.49
N GLU A 152 -6.16 -6.16 9.69
CA GLU A 152 -5.43 -7.35 10.12
C GLU A 152 -3.97 -7.05 10.48
N VAL A 153 -3.25 -6.33 9.63
CA VAL A 153 -1.82 -6.04 9.81
C VAL A 153 -1.59 -5.09 10.99
N MET A 154 -2.42 -4.05 11.14
CA MET A 154 -2.29 -3.10 12.24
C MET A 154 -2.69 -3.73 13.58
N GLY A 155 -3.79 -4.49 13.64
CA GLY A 155 -4.20 -5.19 14.86
C GLY A 155 -3.24 -6.32 15.26
N ARG A 156 -2.52 -6.92 14.31
CA ARG A 156 -1.39 -7.80 14.63
C ARG A 156 -0.20 -7.03 15.20
N GLY A 157 0.08 -5.83 14.69
CA GLY A 157 1.17 -4.98 15.17
C GLY A 157 0.94 -4.51 16.61
N GLU A 158 -0.26 -4.03 16.93
CA GLU A 158 -0.61 -3.54 18.27
C GLU A 158 -0.46 -4.63 19.34
N ARG A 159 -0.97 -5.84 19.08
CA ARG A 159 -0.84 -6.97 20.02
C ARG A 159 0.61 -7.38 20.30
N LEU A 160 1.51 -7.22 19.32
CA LEU A 160 2.93 -7.53 19.52
C LEU A 160 3.60 -6.46 20.41
N GLU A 161 3.28 -5.18 20.20
CA GLU A 161 3.79 -4.08 21.02
C GLU A 161 3.32 -4.20 22.48
N GLU A 162 2.07 -4.60 22.72
CA GLU A 162 1.51 -4.78 24.07
C GLU A 162 2.17 -5.96 24.82
N SER A 163 2.48 -7.06 24.13
CA SER A 163 3.12 -8.24 24.75
C SER A 163 4.59 -8.04 25.16
N GLU A 164 5.25 -6.99 24.69
CA GLU A 164 6.65 -6.69 25.03
C GLU A 164 6.79 -5.77 26.27
N ASP A 165 5.68 -5.22 26.79
CA ASP A 165 5.64 -4.30 27.95
C ASP A 165 5.24 -4.99 29.27
N ASP A 166 4.92 -6.29 29.26
CA ASP A 166 4.52 -7.08 30.45
C ASP A 166 5.70 -7.50 31.36
N GLY A 167 6.70 -6.62 31.49
CA GLY A 167 7.85 -6.77 32.39
C GLY A 167 7.75 -5.85 33.60
N GLU A 168 7.20 -6.39 34.71
CA GLU A 168 7.15 -5.84 36.09
C GLU A 168 5.91 -4.99 36.45
N GLY A 169 4.95 -5.58 37.19
CA GLY A 169 3.86 -4.77 37.77
C GLY A 169 2.70 -5.45 38.49
N ASN A 170 2.98 -6.26 39.52
CA ASN A 170 2.13 -6.52 40.70
C ASN A 170 0.77 -7.26 40.51
N GLU A 171 0.68 -8.40 41.21
CA GLU A 171 -0.55 -9.11 41.55
C GLU A 171 -1.48 -8.18 42.36
N ASP A 172 -2.68 -7.89 41.83
CA ASP A 172 -3.94 -7.94 42.58
C ASP A 172 -5.13 -7.76 41.63
N GLY A 173 -6.03 -8.73 41.67
CA GLY A 173 -7.20 -8.80 40.79
C GLY A 173 -8.33 -7.83 41.16
N ASP A 174 -9.32 -7.82 40.26
CA ASP A 174 -10.57 -7.07 40.23
C ASP A 174 -10.50 -5.65 39.64
N MET A 175 -10.86 -5.54 38.35
CA MET A 175 -12.01 -4.74 37.93
C MET A 175 -12.49 -5.14 36.53
N GLU A 176 -13.77 -5.51 36.46
CA GLU A 176 -14.61 -5.53 35.28
C GLU A 176 -14.53 -4.18 34.54
N GLU A 177 -14.26 -4.19 33.25
CA GLU A 177 -15.01 -3.43 32.24
C GLU A 177 -14.50 -3.81 30.85
N ASP A 178 -15.42 -4.27 30.03
CA ASP A 178 -15.33 -4.50 28.59
C ASP A 178 -15.15 -3.15 27.86
N GLN A 179 -14.11 -2.38 28.24
CA GLN A 179 -13.64 -1.25 27.46
C GLN A 179 -12.86 -1.84 26.29
N GLU A 180 -13.59 -2.04 25.20
CA GLU A 180 -13.07 -2.16 23.84
C GLU A 180 -11.90 -1.17 23.72
N VAL A 181 -10.68 -1.69 23.84
CA VAL A 181 -9.46 -0.89 23.85
C VAL A 181 -9.42 -0.25 22.47
N VAL A 182 -9.82 1.02 22.39
CA VAL A 182 -9.76 1.81 21.17
C VAL A 182 -8.33 1.71 20.68
N GLY A 183 -8.10 0.85 19.69
CA GLY A 183 -6.79 0.55 19.15
C GLY A 183 -6.12 1.85 18.72
N ARG A 184 -4.82 1.94 19.00
CA ARG A 184 -3.97 3.12 18.77
C ARG A 184 -4.16 3.73 17.37
N TRP A 185 -4.55 2.93 16.38
CA TRP A 185 -4.73 3.33 14.99
C TRP A 185 -6.16 3.23 14.45
N GLU A 186 -7.18 3.02 15.29
CA GLU A 186 -8.57 2.79 14.84
C GLU A 186 -9.11 3.91 13.94
N MET A 187 -8.86 5.17 14.31
CA MET A 187 -9.33 6.33 13.54
C MET A 187 -8.66 6.39 12.16
N GLU A 188 -7.38 6.05 12.06
CA GLU A 188 -6.65 5.96 10.80
C GLU A 188 -7.15 4.80 9.94
N ILE A 189 -7.42 3.64 10.56
CA ILE A 189 -7.96 2.45 9.89
C ILE A 189 -9.34 2.76 9.29
N ALA A 190 -10.21 3.46 10.04
CA ALA A 190 -11.53 3.85 9.57
C ALA A 190 -11.46 4.74 8.32
N ARG A 191 -10.48 5.65 8.27
CA ARG A 191 -10.25 6.61 7.18
C ARG A 191 -9.62 6.00 5.92
N VAL A 192 -9.19 4.74 5.94
CA VAL A 192 -8.56 4.12 4.77
C VAL A 192 -9.54 4.10 3.59
N TYR A 193 -9.20 4.84 2.55
CA TYR A 193 -9.98 5.00 1.31
C TYR A 193 -11.38 5.60 1.50
N GLU A 194 -11.59 6.40 2.55
CA GLU A 194 -12.89 7.00 2.85
C GLU A 194 -13.42 7.84 1.67
N LEU A 195 -12.59 8.72 1.10
CA LEU A 195 -13.01 9.60 0.00
C LEU A 195 -13.36 8.79 -1.25
N THR A 196 -12.49 7.82 -1.60
CA THR A 196 -12.67 6.95 -2.76
C THR A 196 -13.97 6.16 -2.66
N ILE A 197 -14.32 5.65 -1.48
CA ILE A 197 -15.57 4.90 -1.27
C ILE A 197 -16.79 5.78 -1.52
N VAL A 198 -16.78 7.01 -1.01
CA VAL A 198 -17.86 7.98 -1.21
C VAL A 198 -18.03 8.27 -2.71
N GLU A 199 -16.95 8.64 -3.39
CA GLU A 199 -16.99 8.96 -4.83
C GLU A 199 -17.39 7.76 -5.70
N LEU A 200 -16.99 6.54 -5.33
CA LEU A 200 -17.42 5.32 -6.01
C LEU A 200 -18.92 5.07 -5.85
N GLY A 201 -19.46 5.31 -4.65
CA GLY A 201 -20.90 5.17 -4.37
C GLY A 201 -21.72 6.10 -5.24
N GLU A 202 -21.31 7.37 -5.32
CA GLU A 202 -21.94 8.37 -6.18
C GLU A 202 -21.79 8.01 -7.67
N SER A 203 -20.58 7.68 -8.12
CA SER A 203 -20.30 7.43 -9.54
C SER A 203 -20.99 6.16 -10.06
N LEU A 204 -21.01 5.07 -9.28
CA LEU A 204 -21.66 3.82 -9.65
C LEU A 204 -23.19 3.91 -9.50
N GLY A 205 -23.68 4.63 -8.49
CA GLY A 205 -25.11 4.89 -8.32
C GLY A 205 -25.69 5.69 -9.49
N ASN A 206 -24.98 6.72 -9.94
CA ASN A 206 -25.39 7.54 -11.09
C ASN A 206 -25.28 6.79 -12.42
N SER A 207 -24.31 5.87 -12.55
CA SER A 207 -24.15 5.02 -13.75
C SER A 207 -25.25 3.96 -13.87
N GLY A 208 -25.83 3.51 -12.75
CA GLY A 208 -26.94 2.55 -12.72
C GLY A 208 -28.31 3.16 -12.98
N ALA A 209 -28.46 4.47 -12.80
CA ALA A 209 -29.72 5.20 -13.01
C ALA A 209 -29.98 5.57 -14.49
N ASP A 210 -28.99 5.41 -15.36
CA ASP A 210 -29.05 5.77 -16.79
C ASP A 210 -29.16 4.54 -17.72
N GLY A 211 -29.70 3.43 -17.21
CA GLY A 211 -30.04 2.23 -18.00
C GLY A 211 -31.41 2.38 -18.70
N PRO A 212 -31.57 1.84 -19.92
CA PRO A 212 -32.64 2.19 -20.88
C PRO A 212 -34.07 1.89 -20.42
#